data_AF-A0A9D0RB51-F1
#
_entry.id   AF-A0A9D0RB51-F1
#
_cell.length_a   1.000
_cell.length_b   1.000
_cell.length_c   1.000
_cell.angle_alpha   90.00
_cell.angle_beta   90.00
_cell.angle_gamma   90.00
#
_symmetry.space_group_name_H-M   'P 1'
#
loop_
_entity.id
_entity.type
_entity.pdbx_description
1 polymer ?
#
loop_
_entity_poly.entity_id
_entity_poly.type
_entity_poly.pdbx_seq_one_letter_code
_entity_poly.pdbx_strand_id
1 'polypeptide(L)'
;MKKTAWLTGVLLLAACGTTVERLDVEAVRDLSGAWNDTDSRLVSEEMVADLLSRDWLAAFRRERGAQPAVIVGGIRNLSHEHINVVTFINDIERALINSGKVDFVASREERDDIRAERADQDLNAASVTRKPMGRERGADFMLKGDISTIVDVEGRRQVRFYQVDLTLISLADNRKVWVGQKKIKKYITGAKLRP
;
A
#
# COMPACT_ATOMS: atom_id res chain seq x y z
N MET A 1 -79.33 15.35 -10.81
CA MET A 1 -78.40 14.76 -9.83
C MET A 1 -77.05 14.56 -10.49
N LYS A 2 -76.06 15.43 -10.23
CA LYS A 2 -74.68 15.30 -10.75
C LYS A 2 -73.78 14.95 -9.57
N LYS A 3 -73.22 13.73 -9.56
CA LYS A 3 -72.27 13.29 -8.53
C LYS A 3 -70.86 13.69 -8.96
N THR A 4 -70.23 14.60 -8.23
CA THR A 4 -68.82 14.96 -8.36
C THR A 4 -67.99 13.97 -7.55
N ALA A 5 -67.20 13.13 -8.23
CA ALA A 5 -66.24 12.25 -7.60
C ALA A 5 -64.89 12.97 -7.49
N TRP A 6 -64.39 13.15 -6.26
CA TRP A 6 -63.06 13.66 -5.98
C TRP A 6 -62.04 12.52 -6.10
N LEU A 7 -61.04 12.67 -6.99
CA LEU A 7 -59.87 11.79 -7.03
C LEU A 7 -58.85 12.26 -6.00
N THR A 8 -58.62 11.44 -4.97
CA THR A 8 -57.54 11.63 -3.98
C THR A 8 -56.25 11.04 -4.57
N GLY A 9 -55.26 11.89 -4.88
CA GLY A 9 -53.95 11.46 -5.37
C GLY A 9 -53.07 10.93 -4.23
N VAL A 10 -52.64 9.68 -4.33
CA VAL A 10 -51.65 9.08 -3.42
C VAL A 10 -50.25 9.48 -3.88
N LEU A 11 -49.55 10.29 -3.07
CA LEU A 11 -48.12 10.58 -3.25
C LEU A 11 -47.31 9.38 -2.74
N LEU A 12 -46.73 8.60 -3.66
CA LEU A 12 -45.74 7.57 -3.32
C LEU A 12 -44.38 8.23 -3.08
N LEU A 13 -44.02 8.46 -1.82
CA LEU A 13 -42.67 8.83 -1.41
C LEU A 13 -41.77 7.59 -1.55
N ALA A 14 -41.07 7.48 -2.69
CA ALA A 14 -40.01 6.49 -2.86
C ALA A 14 -38.78 6.93 -2.03
N ALA A 15 -38.60 6.32 -0.86
CA ALA A 15 -37.39 6.46 -0.08
C ALA A 15 -36.23 5.78 -0.82
N CYS A 16 -35.26 6.56 -1.31
CA CYS A 16 -33.99 6.04 -1.80
C CYS A 16 -33.19 5.48 -0.61
N GLY A 17 -33.26 4.17 -0.42
CA GLY A 17 -32.32 3.45 0.43
C GLY A 17 -30.96 3.34 -0.25
N THR A 18 -29.87 3.44 0.52
CA THR A 18 -28.53 3.12 0.04
C THR A 18 -28.46 1.64 -0.32
N THR A 19 -28.24 1.32 -1.59
CA THR A 19 -27.99 -0.06 -2.03
C THR A 19 -26.50 -0.37 -1.86
N VAL A 20 -26.19 -1.37 -1.04
CA VAL A 20 -24.82 -1.87 -0.84
C VAL A 20 -24.66 -3.15 -1.62
N GLU A 21 -23.85 -3.11 -2.68
CA GLU A 21 -23.43 -4.29 -3.43
C GLU A 21 -22.03 -4.68 -2.97
N ARG A 22 -21.86 -5.94 -2.51
CA ARG A 22 -20.53 -6.48 -2.21
C ARG A 22 -19.91 -6.93 -3.52
N LEU A 23 -18.79 -6.32 -3.88
CA LEU A 23 -18.01 -6.67 -5.04
C LEU A 23 -16.86 -7.59 -4.64
N ASP A 24 -16.35 -8.35 -5.61
CA ASP A 24 -15.08 -9.07 -5.46
C ASP A 24 -13.93 -8.05 -5.26
N VAL A 25 -12.97 -8.38 -4.41
CA VAL A 25 -11.80 -7.54 -4.11
C VAL A 25 -10.91 -7.39 -5.35
N GLU A 26 -10.92 -8.35 -6.27
CA GLU A 26 -10.15 -8.28 -7.52
C GLU A 26 -10.89 -7.56 -8.66
N ALA A 27 -12.15 -7.15 -8.45
CA ALA A 27 -12.90 -6.45 -9.47
C ALA A 27 -12.43 -4.99 -9.60
N VAL A 28 -11.75 -4.68 -10.71
CA VAL A 28 -11.28 -3.32 -10.99
C VAL A 28 -12.48 -2.39 -11.25
N ARG A 29 -12.71 -1.42 -10.36
CA ARG A 29 -13.73 -0.40 -10.54
C ARG A 29 -13.18 1.00 -10.26
N ASP A 30 -12.83 1.71 -11.32
CA ASP A 30 -12.45 3.12 -11.24
C ASP A 30 -13.69 4.03 -11.18
N LEU A 31 -13.97 4.59 -10.00
CA LEU A 31 -15.08 5.52 -9.82
C LEU A 31 -14.68 6.98 -10.09
N SER A 32 -13.58 7.43 -9.48
CA SER A 32 -13.11 8.83 -9.53
C SER A 32 -11.88 9.03 -10.41
N GLY A 33 -11.21 7.95 -10.79
CA GLY A 33 -9.87 7.98 -11.40
C GLY A 33 -8.75 8.38 -10.43
N ALA A 34 -9.04 8.48 -9.13
CA ALA A 34 -8.02 8.63 -8.08
C ALA A 34 -7.25 7.31 -7.86
N TRP A 35 -6.22 7.36 -7.02
CA TRP A 35 -5.52 6.16 -6.56
C TRP A 35 -6.48 5.23 -5.81
N ASN A 36 -6.45 3.93 -6.14
CA ASN A 36 -7.26 2.91 -5.49
C ASN A 36 -6.44 1.68 -5.06
N ASP A 37 -7.13 0.70 -4.50
CA ASP A 37 -6.59 -0.59 -4.06
C ASP A 37 -5.95 -1.38 -5.21
N THR A 38 -6.57 -1.36 -6.41
CA THR A 38 -6.02 -2.02 -7.59
C THR A 38 -4.69 -1.40 -8.01
N ASP A 39 -4.59 -0.06 -8.05
CA ASP A 39 -3.33 0.62 -8.35
C ASP A 39 -2.24 0.26 -7.33
N SER A 40 -2.60 0.28 -6.04
CA SER A 40 -1.71 -0.09 -4.94
C SER A 40 -1.13 -1.49 -5.10
N ARG A 41 -2.00 -2.47 -5.35
CA ARG A 41 -1.60 -3.86 -5.53
C ARG A 41 -0.71 -4.04 -6.75
N LEU A 42 -1.12 -3.54 -7.91
CA LEU A 42 -0.37 -3.70 -9.16
C LEU A 42 1.01 -3.04 -9.11
N VAL A 43 1.10 -1.83 -8.55
CA VAL A 43 2.39 -1.15 -8.39
C VAL A 43 3.28 -1.92 -7.43
N SER A 44 2.75 -2.40 -6.31
CA SER A 44 3.52 -3.16 -5.32
C SER A 44 4.07 -4.45 -5.92
N GLU A 45 3.23 -5.24 -6.60
CA GLU A 45 3.62 -6.50 -7.23
C GLU A 45 4.73 -6.28 -8.27
N GLU A 46 4.58 -5.30 -9.15
CA GLU A 46 5.56 -5.03 -10.21
C GLU A 46 6.88 -4.50 -9.64
N MET A 47 6.82 -3.58 -8.67
CA MET A 47 8.01 -3.00 -8.06
C MET A 47 8.78 -4.03 -7.24
N VAL A 48 8.09 -4.93 -6.53
CA VAL A 48 8.71 -6.02 -5.80
C VAL A 48 9.28 -7.06 -6.77
N ALA A 49 8.58 -7.41 -7.84
CA ALA A 49 9.09 -8.30 -8.87
C ALA A 49 10.37 -7.74 -9.49
N ASP A 50 10.39 -6.44 -9.83
CA ASP A 50 11.59 -5.77 -10.33
C ASP A 50 12.71 -5.82 -9.30
N LEU A 51 12.47 -5.38 -8.07
CA LEU A 51 13.46 -5.40 -6.98
C LEU A 51 14.10 -6.79 -6.80
N LEU A 52 13.30 -7.86 -6.80
CA LEU A 52 13.76 -9.22 -6.58
C LEU A 52 14.41 -9.89 -7.79
N SER A 53 14.24 -9.31 -8.98
CA SER A 53 14.84 -9.83 -10.23
C SER A 53 16.28 -9.36 -10.44
N ARG A 54 16.74 -8.38 -9.67
CA ARG A 54 17.98 -7.64 -9.92
C ARG A 54 19.18 -8.29 -9.23
N ASP A 55 20.36 -8.01 -9.76
CA ASP A 55 21.61 -8.68 -9.37
C ASP A 55 22.01 -8.51 -7.91
N TRP A 56 21.56 -7.44 -7.23
CA TRP A 56 21.91 -7.19 -5.83
C TRP A 56 21.53 -8.37 -4.92
N LEU A 57 20.39 -9.02 -5.18
CA LEU A 57 19.90 -10.14 -4.38
C LEU A 57 20.80 -11.36 -4.56
N ALA A 58 21.14 -11.68 -5.81
CA ALA A 58 22.05 -12.79 -6.12
C ALA A 58 23.46 -12.52 -5.56
N ALA A 59 23.95 -11.29 -5.69
CA ALA A 59 25.24 -10.88 -5.15
C ALA A 59 25.29 -11.03 -3.62
N PHE A 60 24.27 -10.53 -2.91
CA PHE A 60 24.18 -10.65 -1.46
C PHE A 60 24.17 -12.12 -1.02
N ARG A 61 23.36 -12.96 -1.66
CA ARG A 61 23.28 -14.40 -1.34
C ARG A 61 24.61 -15.11 -1.56
N ARG A 62 25.34 -14.79 -2.63
CA ARG A 62 26.68 -15.37 -2.88
C ARG A 62 27.69 -14.93 -1.83
N GLU A 63 27.64 -13.67 -1.40
CA GLU A 63 28.60 -13.11 -0.44
C GLU A 63 28.33 -13.53 1.01
N ARG A 64 27.06 -13.58 1.42
CA ARG A 64 26.65 -13.80 2.80
C ARG A 64 26.07 -15.19 3.07
N GLY A 65 25.71 -15.95 2.05
CA GLY A 65 25.14 -17.29 2.19
C GLY A 65 23.74 -17.34 2.82
N ALA A 66 23.06 -16.20 2.96
CA ALA A 66 21.76 -16.08 3.60
C ALA A 66 20.81 -15.16 2.80
N GLN A 67 19.52 -15.21 3.11
CA GLN A 67 18.55 -14.26 2.58
C GLN A 67 18.76 -12.88 3.22
N PRO A 68 18.69 -11.78 2.44
CA PRO A 68 18.82 -10.45 2.99
C PRO A 68 17.61 -10.11 3.86
N ALA A 69 17.88 -9.48 4.99
CA ALA A 69 16.84 -8.88 5.83
C ALA A 69 16.50 -7.49 5.31
N VAL A 70 15.22 -7.23 5.02
CA VAL A 70 14.73 -5.96 4.47
C VAL A 70 13.70 -5.37 5.42
N ILE A 71 13.77 -4.06 5.65
CA ILE A 71 12.74 -3.27 6.31
C ILE A 71 12.10 -2.30 5.33
N VAL A 72 10.78 -2.11 5.38
CA VAL A 72 10.12 -1.00 4.71
C VAL A 72 10.18 0.22 5.63
N GLY A 73 10.91 1.23 5.20
CA GLY A 73 10.94 2.54 5.83
C GLY A 73 9.79 3.43 5.36
N GLY A 74 9.82 4.69 5.78
CA GLY A 74 8.77 5.64 5.42
C GLY A 74 8.65 5.85 3.90
N ILE A 75 7.43 5.68 3.39
CA ILE A 75 7.01 6.10 2.06
C ILE A 75 6.31 7.45 2.19
N ARG A 76 6.72 8.45 1.39
CA ARG A 76 6.17 9.81 1.48
C ARG A 76 5.05 10.00 0.46
N ASN A 77 3.92 10.52 0.92
CA ASN A 77 2.91 11.03 0.00
C ASN A 77 3.28 12.47 -0.41
N LEU A 78 3.70 12.65 -1.66
CA LEU A 78 3.97 13.93 -2.32
C LEU A 78 2.90 14.24 -3.38
N SER A 79 1.79 13.51 -3.37
CA SER A 79 0.67 13.72 -4.29
C SER A 79 -0.23 14.86 -3.84
N HIS A 80 -1.07 15.30 -4.77
CA HIS A 80 -2.15 16.26 -4.53
C HIS A 80 -3.38 15.65 -3.82
N GLU A 81 -3.34 14.36 -3.44
CA GLU A 81 -4.47 13.66 -2.84
C GLU A 81 -4.07 12.91 -1.55
N HIS A 82 -5.07 12.56 -0.74
CA HIS A 82 -4.83 11.76 0.46
C HIS A 82 -4.75 10.27 0.08
N ILE A 83 -3.54 9.81 -0.24
CA ILE A 83 -3.26 8.39 -0.49
C ILE A 83 -3.05 7.68 0.84
N ASN A 84 -3.71 6.54 1.02
CA ASN A 84 -3.44 5.65 2.15
C ASN A 84 -2.12 4.90 1.92
N VAL A 85 -1.02 5.52 2.33
CA VAL A 85 0.33 4.95 2.19
C VAL A 85 0.49 3.68 3.02
N VAL A 86 -0.25 3.51 4.12
CA VAL A 86 -0.19 2.30 4.94
C VAL A 86 -0.68 1.09 4.15
N THR A 87 -1.77 1.22 3.38
CA THR A 87 -2.22 0.15 2.47
C THR A 87 -1.13 -0.23 1.47
N PHE A 88 -0.46 0.76 0.88
CA PHE A 88 0.62 0.53 -0.07
C PHE A 88 1.84 -0.15 0.55
N ILE A 89 2.24 0.25 1.76
CA ILE A 89 3.30 -0.42 2.52
C ILE A 89 2.91 -1.89 2.76
N ASN A 90 1.70 -2.16 3.25
CA ASN A 90 1.22 -3.51 3.52
C ASN A 90 1.21 -4.40 2.27
N ASP A 91 0.89 -3.83 1.10
CA ASP A 91 0.91 -4.56 -0.18
C ASP A 91 2.35 -4.92 -0.60
N ILE A 92 3.31 -4.01 -0.42
CA ILE A 92 4.74 -4.28 -0.64
C ILE A 92 5.23 -5.38 0.32
N GLU A 93 4.91 -5.27 1.61
CA GLU A 93 5.29 -6.25 2.62
C GLU A 93 4.76 -7.64 2.29
N ARG A 94 3.47 -7.73 1.93
CA ARG A 94 2.83 -8.97 1.50
C ARG A 94 3.54 -9.56 0.27
N ALA A 95 3.84 -8.73 -0.73
CA ALA A 95 4.52 -9.19 -1.94
C ALA A 95 5.96 -9.69 -1.65
N LEU A 96 6.71 -9.00 -0.76
CA LEU A 96 8.05 -9.42 -0.35
C LEU A 96 8.00 -10.73 0.43
N ILE A 97 7.09 -10.89 1.39
CA ILE A 97 6.92 -12.12 2.18
C ILE A 97 6.53 -13.29 1.27
N ASN A 98 5.54 -13.09 0.40
CA ASN A 98 5.06 -14.13 -0.52
C ASN A 98 6.14 -14.58 -1.52
N SER A 99 7.12 -13.72 -1.81
CA SER A 99 8.23 -14.10 -2.68
C SER A 99 9.13 -15.18 -2.09
N GLY A 100 9.18 -15.31 -0.76
CA GLY A 100 10.09 -16.20 -0.03
C GLY A 100 11.58 -15.93 -0.29
N LYS A 101 11.93 -14.78 -0.88
CA LYS A 101 13.31 -14.47 -1.31
C LYS A 101 14.07 -13.58 -0.33
N VAL A 102 13.37 -12.90 0.56
CA VAL A 102 13.93 -11.97 1.54
C VAL A 102 13.27 -12.22 2.89
N ASP A 103 14.02 -11.94 3.95
CA ASP A 103 13.46 -11.93 5.29
C ASP A 103 12.95 -10.52 5.59
N PHE A 104 11.67 -10.39 5.92
CA PHE A 104 11.11 -9.10 6.27
C PHE A 104 11.24 -8.86 7.78
N VAL A 105 11.74 -7.71 8.19
CA VAL A 105 11.80 -7.33 9.60
C VAL A 105 10.73 -6.29 9.92
N ALA A 106 10.17 -6.42 11.11
CA ALA A 106 9.13 -5.54 11.62
C ALA A 106 9.53 -4.06 11.52
N SER A 107 8.54 -3.22 11.23
CA SER A 107 8.62 -1.75 11.25
C SER A 107 9.05 -1.23 12.62
N ARG A 108 9.31 0.09 12.72
CA ARG A 108 9.71 0.67 14.01
C ARG A 108 8.61 0.51 15.05
N GLU A 109 7.40 0.81 14.65
CA GLU A 109 6.20 0.82 15.47
C GLU A 109 5.91 -0.59 15.99
N GLU A 110 5.91 -1.59 15.11
CA GLU A 110 5.72 -3.00 15.51
C GLU A 110 6.83 -3.50 16.43
N ARG A 111 8.08 -3.08 16.23
CA ARG A 111 9.17 -3.49 17.13
C ARG A 111 8.95 -2.95 18.54
N ASP A 112 8.40 -1.76 18.69
CA ASP A 112 8.16 -1.19 20.01
C ASP A 112 7.05 -1.98 20.75
N ASP A 113 6.00 -2.39 20.04
CA ASP A 113 4.95 -3.28 20.57
C ASP A 113 5.50 -4.66 20.96
N ILE A 114 6.29 -5.28 20.07
CA ILE A 114 6.90 -6.60 20.30
C ILE A 114 7.91 -6.57 21.45
N ARG A 115 8.63 -5.46 21.64
CA ARG A 115 9.53 -5.28 22.80
C ARG A 115 8.74 -5.17 24.09
N ALA A 116 7.63 -4.45 24.11
CA ALA A 116 6.76 -4.36 25.27
C ALA A 116 6.23 -5.74 25.67
N GLU A 117 5.72 -6.51 24.70
CA GLU A 117 5.26 -7.90 24.92
C GLU A 117 6.40 -8.81 25.42
N ARG A 118 7.60 -8.70 24.83
CA ARG A 118 8.75 -9.49 25.27
C ARG A 118 9.18 -9.13 26.70
N ALA A 119 9.02 -7.87 27.11
CA ALA A 119 9.35 -7.43 28.47
C ALA A 119 8.38 -8.03 29.48
N ASP A 120 7.10 -8.09 29.15
CA ASP A 120 6.10 -8.79 29.95
C ASP A 120 6.42 -10.29 30.06
N GLN A 121 6.70 -10.94 28.93
CA GLN A 121 7.08 -12.36 28.90
C GLN A 121 8.40 -12.66 29.65
N ASP A 122 9.33 -11.71 29.74
CA ASP A 122 10.54 -11.91 30.56
C ASP A 122 10.20 -12.04 32.06
N LEU A 123 9.10 -11.45 32.52
CA LEU A 123 8.63 -11.61 33.90
C LEU A 123 7.74 -12.85 34.06
N ASN A 124 6.86 -13.09 33.09
CA ASN A 124 5.74 -14.03 33.25
C ASN A 124 5.94 -15.40 32.56
N ALA A 125 6.78 -15.49 31.52
CA ALA A 125 6.94 -16.73 30.76
C ALA A 125 7.93 -17.71 31.44
N ALA A 126 7.64 -19.00 31.26
CA ALA A 126 8.55 -20.07 31.66
C ALA A 126 9.93 -19.90 31.02
N SER A 127 10.99 -20.19 31.78
CA SER A 127 12.38 -19.97 31.35
C SER A 127 12.74 -20.69 30.03
N VAL A 128 12.12 -21.84 29.75
CA VAL A 128 12.40 -22.65 28.56
C VAL A 128 11.85 -22.06 27.25
N THR A 129 10.77 -21.27 27.32
CA THR A 129 10.14 -20.64 26.14
C THR A 129 10.48 -19.16 25.99
N ARG A 130 10.89 -18.53 27.08
CA ARG A 130 11.26 -17.11 27.16
C ARG A 130 12.27 -16.70 26.08
N LYS A 131 12.04 -15.53 25.48
CA LYS A 131 12.93 -14.93 24.47
C LYS A 131 13.70 -13.76 25.09
N PRO A 132 15.05 -13.77 25.06
CA PRO A 132 15.83 -12.68 25.62
C PRO A 132 15.74 -11.40 24.77
N MET A 133 15.89 -10.26 25.42
CA MET A 133 16.04 -8.96 24.76
C MET A 133 17.33 -8.90 23.92
N GLY A 134 17.36 -7.98 22.95
CA GLY A 134 18.56 -7.72 22.14
C GLY A 134 18.91 -8.79 21.10
N ARG A 135 18.04 -9.79 20.89
CA ARG A 135 18.18 -10.82 19.84
C ARG A 135 17.26 -10.59 18.64
N GLU A 136 16.88 -9.35 18.40
CA GLU A 136 16.11 -8.96 17.21
C GLU A 136 16.97 -9.10 15.97
N ARG A 137 16.36 -9.55 14.87
CA ARG A 137 17.03 -9.60 13.58
C ARG A 137 17.21 -8.18 13.05
N GLY A 138 18.46 -7.79 12.79
CA GLY A 138 18.76 -6.53 12.10
C GLY A 138 18.40 -6.61 10.62
N ALA A 139 17.94 -5.50 10.04
CA ALA A 139 17.83 -5.37 8.59
C ALA A 139 19.22 -5.11 7.97
N ASP A 140 19.44 -5.68 6.79
CA ASP A 140 20.58 -5.38 5.92
C ASP A 140 20.29 -4.17 5.01
N PHE A 141 19.02 -4.07 4.59
CA PHE A 141 18.55 -3.02 3.68
C PHE A 141 17.27 -2.37 4.17
N MET A 142 17.12 -1.10 3.84
CA MET A 142 15.90 -0.32 4.04
C MET A 142 15.34 0.10 2.69
N LEU A 143 14.09 -0.28 2.43
CA LEU A 143 13.31 0.18 1.30
C LEU A 143 12.63 1.50 1.67
N LYS A 144 12.80 2.54 0.86
CA LYS A 144 12.17 3.85 1.02
C LYS A 144 11.52 4.27 -0.27
N GLY A 145 10.62 5.24 -0.22
CA GLY A 145 10.08 5.80 -1.44
C GLY A 145 9.18 6.99 -1.26
N ASP A 146 8.58 7.38 -2.37
CA ASP A 146 7.59 8.43 -2.44
C ASP A 146 6.60 8.19 -3.57
N ILE A 147 5.41 8.76 -3.40
CA ILE A 147 4.33 8.75 -4.38
C ILE A 147 4.04 10.19 -4.73
N SER A 148 4.20 10.55 -5.99
CA SER A 148 3.95 11.89 -6.52
C SER A 148 2.83 11.85 -7.56
N THR A 149 2.14 12.98 -7.72
CA THR A 149 1.15 13.13 -8.78
C THR A 149 1.31 14.42 -9.55
N ILE A 150 0.98 14.36 -10.84
CA ILE A 150 0.80 15.51 -11.70
C ILE A 150 -0.63 15.44 -12.23
N VAL A 151 -1.37 16.53 -12.05
CA VAL A 151 -2.76 16.64 -12.49
C VAL A 151 -2.86 17.72 -13.54
N ASP A 152 -3.45 17.38 -14.68
CA ASP A 152 -3.73 18.31 -15.78
C ASP A 152 -5.22 18.26 -16.11
N VAL A 153 -5.86 19.43 -16.19
CA VAL A 153 -7.31 19.56 -16.34
C VAL A 153 -7.63 20.55 -17.45
N GLU A 154 -8.42 20.12 -18.43
CA GLU A 154 -8.95 20.96 -19.49
C GLU A 154 -10.47 20.71 -19.65
N GLY A 155 -11.28 21.63 -19.14
CA GLY A 155 -12.74 21.55 -19.22
C GLY A 155 -13.32 20.30 -18.54
N ARG A 156 -13.76 19.31 -19.33
CA ARG A 156 -14.33 18.03 -18.86
C ARG A 156 -13.36 16.86 -18.98
N ARG A 157 -12.08 17.15 -19.26
CA ARG A 157 -11.01 16.17 -19.44
C ARG A 157 -9.99 16.39 -18.35
N GLN A 158 -9.50 15.30 -17.78
CA GLN A 158 -8.47 15.33 -16.78
C GLN A 158 -7.47 14.20 -17.02
N VAL A 159 -6.19 14.51 -16.92
CA VAL A 159 -5.10 13.54 -16.88
C VAL A 159 -4.55 13.52 -15.46
N ARG A 160 -4.61 12.37 -14.81
CA ARG A 160 -3.89 12.12 -13.54
C ARG A 160 -2.70 11.23 -13.84
N PHE A 161 -1.51 11.72 -13.54
CA PHE A 161 -0.27 10.99 -13.66
C PHE A 161 0.27 10.71 -12.26
N TYR A 162 0.46 9.44 -11.94
CA TYR A 162 1.08 8.97 -10.70
C TYR A 162 2.49 8.47 -11.01
N GLN A 163 3.44 8.82 -10.16
CA GLN A 163 4.77 8.27 -10.17
C GLN A 163 5.11 7.78 -8.77
N VAL A 164 5.53 6.53 -8.70
CA VAL A 164 5.99 5.87 -7.49
C VAL A 164 7.46 5.56 -7.67
N ASP A 165 8.29 6.13 -6.81
CA ASP A 165 9.72 5.90 -6.78
C ASP A 165 10.08 5.15 -5.50
N LEU A 166 10.72 3.98 -5.65
CA LEU A 166 11.22 3.19 -4.52
C LEU A 166 12.74 3.05 -4.63
N THR A 167 13.43 3.03 -3.50
CA THR A 167 14.88 2.90 -3.40
C THR A 167 15.23 1.93 -2.28
N LEU A 168 16.06 0.94 -2.58
CA LEU A 168 16.64 0.03 -1.60
C LEU A 168 18.03 0.53 -1.21
N ILE A 169 18.23 0.79 0.08
CA ILE A 169 19.45 1.38 0.64
C ILE A 169 20.08 0.38 1.60
N SER A 170 21.38 0.11 1.48
CA SER A 170 22.10 -0.69 2.47
C SER A 170 22.25 0.09 3.77
N LEU A 171 21.93 -0.57 4.90
CA LEU A 171 22.12 0.00 6.23
C LEU A 171 23.59 -0.01 6.69
N ALA A 172 24.45 -0.78 6.03
CA ALA A 172 25.86 -0.87 6.36
C ALA A 172 26.68 0.32 5.84
N ASP A 173 26.42 0.74 4.59
CA ASP A 173 27.24 1.73 3.87
C ASP A 173 26.42 2.89 3.23
N ASN A 174 25.10 2.93 3.44
CA ASN A 174 24.16 3.90 2.85
C ASN A 174 24.09 3.88 1.32
N ARG A 175 24.62 2.85 0.66
CA ARG A 175 24.59 2.74 -0.80
C ARG A 175 23.19 2.37 -1.27
N LYS A 176 22.74 3.06 -2.32
CA LYS A 176 21.55 2.65 -3.08
C LYS A 176 21.90 1.42 -3.91
N VAL A 177 21.29 0.28 -3.61
CA VAL A 177 21.55 -0.99 -4.30
C VAL A 177 20.49 -1.30 -5.36
N TRP A 178 19.33 -0.64 -5.26
CA TRP A 178 18.29 -0.69 -6.27
C TRP A 178 17.48 0.61 -6.22
N VAL A 179 17.03 1.05 -7.40
CA VAL A 179 16.09 2.15 -7.58
C VAL A 179 15.09 1.68 -8.63
N GLY A 180 13.81 1.71 -8.29
CA GLY A 180 12.73 1.38 -9.19
C GLY A 180 11.75 2.53 -9.30
N GLN A 181 11.08 2.58 -10.44
CA GLN A 181 10.06 3.58 -10.73
C GLN A 181 8.90 2.92 -11.43
N LYS A 182 7.69 3.25 -11.00
CA LYS A 182 6.45 2.91 -11.71
C LYS A 182 5.64 4.17 -11.98
N LYS A 183 5.06 4.21 -13.18
CA LYS A 183 4.22 5.31 -13.65
C LYS A 183 2.84 4.78 -14.00
N ILE A 184 1.81 5.50 -13.58
CA ILE A 184 0.41 5.26 -13.99
C ILE A 184 -0.13 6.55 -14.58
N LYS A 185 -0.81 6.46 -15.72
CA LYS A 185 -1.46 7.60 -16.36
C LYS A 185 -2.92 7.27 -16.59
N LYS A 186 -3.81 8.02 -15.96
CA LYS A 186 -5.27 7.87 -16.07
C LYS A 186 -5.84 9.06 -16.83
N TYR A 187 -6.65 8.77 -17.85
CA TYR A 187 -7.42 9.77 -18.58
C TYR A 187 -8.89 9.68 -18.16
N ILE A 188 -9.43 10.79 -17.66
CA ILE A 188 -10.73 10.87 -17.02
C ILE A 188 -11.59 11.86 -17.79
N THR A 189 -12.81 11.46 -18.14
CA THR A 189 -13.80 12.30 -18.80
C THR A 189 -15.09 12.33 -18.00
N GLY A 190 -15.60 13.52 -17.65
CA GLY A 190 -16.83 13.62 -16.83
C GLY A 190 -17.41 15.03 -16.66
N ALA A 191 -18.71 15.10 -16.36
CA ALA A 191 -19.46 16.36 -16.24
C ALA A 191 -19.23 17.10 -14.90
N LYS A 192 -18.63 16.45 -13.90
CA LYS A 192 -18.26 17.01 -12.59
C LYS A 192 -16.89 16.47 -12.16
N LEU A 193 -15.83 17.01 -12.74
CA LEU A 193 -14.49 16.80 -12.23
C LEU A 193 -14.33 17.71 -11.00
N ARG A 194 -14.09 17.13 -9.81
CA ARG A 194 -13.61 17.90 -8.66
C ARG A 194 -12.08 17.92 -8.72
N PRO A 195 -11.44 19.09 -8.50
CA PRO A 195 -9.98 19.19 -8.39
C PRO A 195 -9.42 18.14 -7.42
#